data_AF-A0AAJ0LCS8-F1
#
_entry.id   AF-A0AAJ0LCS8-F1
#
_cell.length_a   1.000
_cell.length_b   1.000
_cell.length_c   1.000
_cell.angle_alpha   90.00
_cell.angle_beta   90.00
_cell.angle_gamma   90.00
#
_symmetry.space_group_name_H-M   'P 1'
#
loop_
_entity.id
_entity.type
_entity.pdbx_description
1 polymer ?
#
loop_
_entity_poly.entity_id
_entity_poly.type
_entity_poly.pdbx_seq_one_letter_code
_entity_poly.pdbx_strand_id
1 'polypeptide(L)'
;MAPAPTRSAVRPAPPKTPVSATAPSVPILSVSIVARYPHDATAFTEGLLWHDGALYESTGKEGQSDVRRVTLLDGRIVARRRIDPAQFGEGLGLWKNELISLTWHDGIAHRWDARTLKPTGTNRYAGEGWGLTSDRDGLIQSDGSASLILRDPRTLAERRRIGVTIDGRPLTQLNELEYVDGAILANVWQTGYLVRIAPGTGRVTAIIDLRPLVAEIGARDRDAVLNGIAWDAAKKRLFVTGKLWPTLFEIRING
;
A
#
# COMPACT_ATOMS: atom_id res chain seq x y z
N MET A 1 -84.28 -0.21 23.03
CA MET A 1 -83.31 0.83 22.62
C MET A 1 -81.91 0.24 22.78
N ALA A 2 -81.25 -0.10 21.68
CA ALA A 2 -79.89 -0.62 21.68
C ALA A 2 -78.87 0.54 21.64
N PRO A 3 -77.67 0.42 22.26
CA PRO A 3 -76.68 1.49 22.28
C PRO A 3 -75.93 1.58 20.95
N ALA A 4 -75.57 2.80 20.56
CA ALA A 4 -74.80 3.10 19.34
C ALA A 4 -73.30 2.74 19.50
N PRO A 5 -72.59 2.37 18.42
CA PRO A 5 -71.18 2.05 18.48
C PRO A 5 -70.32 3.32 18.50
N THR A 6 -69.30 3.33 19.36
CA THR A 6 -68.28 4.36 19.47
C THR A 6 -67.30 4.30 18.29
N ARG A 7 -67.07 5.44 17.62
CA ARG A 7 -66.03 5.59 16.58
C ARG A 7 -64.64 5.59 17.24
N SER A 8 -63.81 4.63 16.86
CA SER A 8 -62.38 4.61 17.22
C SER A 8 -61.61 5.61 16.35
N ALA A 9 -60.86 6.52 16.97
CA ALA A 9 -60.06 7.53 16.28
C ALA A 9 -58.74 6.92 15.77
N VAL A 10 -58.47 7.05 14.47
CA VAL A 10 -57.22 6.62 13.83
C VAL A 10 -56.10 7.60 14.20
N ARG A 11 -55.02 7.09 14.80
CA ARG A 11 -53.83 7.87 15.15
C ARG A 11 -52.97 8.10 13.90
N PRO A 12 -52.48 9.33 13.62
CA PRO A 12 -51.65 9.58 12.45
C PRO A 12 -50.28 8.91 12.60
N ALA A 13 -49.77 8.36 11.50
CA ALA A 13 -48.46 7.74 11.43
C ALA A 13 -47.34 8.77 11.69
N PRO A 14 -46.22 8.37 12.33
CA PRO A 14 -45.11 9.27 12.58
C PRO A 14 -44.46 9.73 11.27
N PRO A 15 -43.94 10.97 11.22
CA PRO A 15 -43.29 11.50 10.03
C PRO A 15 -42.05 10.67 9.67
N LYS A 16 -41.94 10.30 8.39
CA LYS A 16 -40.77 9.60 7.84
C LYS A 16 -39.56 10.55 7.91
N THR A 17 -38.53 10.13 8.63
CA THR A 17 -37.22 10.79 8.66
C THR A 17 -36.68 10.91 7.22
N PRO A 18 -36.12 12.06 6.81
CA PRO A 18 -35.52 12.18 5.49
C PRO A 18 -34.34 11.21 5.39
N VAL A 19 -34.31 10.39 4.34
CA VAL A 19 -33.18 9.55 3.99
C VAL A 19 -31.99 10.48 3.72
N SER A 20 -30.92 10.33 4.51
CA SER A 20 -29.68 11.09 4.38
C SER A 20 -29.17 11.04 2.94
N ALA A 21 -28.81 12.20 2.39
CA ALA A 21 -28.15 12.30 1.10
C ALA A 21 -26.93 11.38 1.06
N THR A 22 -26.86 10.52 0.04
CA THR A 22 -25.71 9.66 -0.25
C THR A 22 -24.47 10.53 -0.40
N ALA A 23 -23.44 10.27 0.40
CA ALA A 23 -22.14 10.91 0.21
C ALA A 23 -21.67 10.69 -1.24
N PRO A 24 -21.03 11.69 -1.88
CA PRO A 24 -20.51 11.51 -3.24
C PRO A 24 -19.52 10.34 -3.26
N SER A 25 -19.65 9.48 -4.26
CA SER A 25 -18.80 8.30 -4.46
C SER A 25 -17.33 8.70 -4.66
N VAL A 26 -16.41 7.86 -4.19
CA VAL A 26 -14.97 8.08 -4.40
C VAL A 26 -14.65 8.20 -5.91
N PRO A 27 -13.92 9.24 -6.34
CA PRO A 27 -13.56 9.43 -7.75
C PRO A 27 -12.54 8.37 -8.21
N ILE A 28 -12.65 7.96 -9.47
CA ILE A 28 -11.68 7.11 -10.14
C ILE A 28 -10.83 7.99 -11.06
N LEU A 29 -9.52 7.98 -10.87
CA LEU A 29 -8.54 8.77 -11.61
C LEU A 29 -7.80 7.87 -12.61
N SER A 30 -7.61 8.38 -13.81
CA SER A 30 -6.75 7.73 -14.82
C SER A 30 -5.29 8.13 -14.61
N VAL A 31 -4.38 7.44 -15.30
CA VAL A 31 -2.97 7.79 -15.31
C VAL A 31 -2.44 7.99 -16.73
N SER A 32 -1.38 8.78 -16.86
CA SER A 32 -0.53 8.83 -18.04
C SER A 32 0.81 8.20 -17.72
N ILE A 33 1.32 7.35 -18.61
CA ILE A 33 2.69 6.84 -18.51
C ILE A 33 3.65 7.93 -18.97
N VAL A 34 4.58 8.32 -18.11
CA VAL A 34 5.63 9.31 -18.39
C VAL A 34 6.85 8.59 -18.98
N ALA A 35 7.25 7.47 -18.38
CA ALA A 35 8.38 6.68 -18.83
C ALA A 35 8.22 5.21 -18.45
N ARG A 36 9.00 4.36 -19.12
CA ARG A 36 9.13 2.92 -18.85
C ARG A 36 10.60 2.62 -18.62
N TYR A 37 10.90 1.85 -17.59
CA TYR A 37 12.24 1.46 -17.22
C TYR A 37 12.32 -0.07 -17.11
N PRO A 38 13.48 -0.68 -17.39
CA PRO A 38 13.68 -2.11 -17.16
C PRO A 38 13.47 -2.47 -15.68
N HIS A 39 12.79 -3.58 -15.44
CA HIS A 39 12.63 -4.19 -14.13
C HIS A 39 13.00 -5.67 -14.20
N ASP A 40 13.50 -6.22 -13.10
CA ASP A 40 13.90 -7.62 -13.01
C ASP A 40 12.65 -8.52 -13.04
N ALA A 41 12.44 -9.21 -14.16
CA ALA A 41 11.30 -10.11 -14.35
C ALA A 41 11.33 -11.35 -13.43
N THR A 42 12.40 -11.54 -12.64
CA THR A 42 12.48 -12.57 -11.59
C THR A 42 12.16 -12.05 -10.19
N ALA A 43 12.05 -10.72 -10.02
CA ALA A 43 11.79 -10.08 -8.73
C ALA A 43 10.31 -10.22 -8.34
N PHE A 44 10.05 -10.86 -7.20
CA PHE A 44 8.73 -10.90 -6.60
C PHE A 44 8.58 -9.67 -5.69
N THR A 45 8.30 -8.50 -6.27
CA THR A 45 8.30 -7.21 -5.56
C THR A 45 7.27 -7.17 -4.42
N GLU A 46 7.74 -6.95 -3.19
CA GLU A 46 6.90 -6.81 -1.99
C GLU A 46 7.01 -5.46 -1.29
N GLY A 47 8.08 -4.71 -1.57
CA GLY A 47 8.21 -3.32 -1.15
C GLY A 47 9.09 -2.54 -2.11
N LEU A 48 8.71 -1.30 -2.41
CA LEU A 48 9.47 -0.43 -3.29
C LEU A 48 9.55 0.97 -2.67
N LEU A 49 10.70 1.64 -2.75
CA LEU A 49 10.79 3.06 -2.39
C LEU A 49 11.86 3.78 -3.19
N TRP A 50 11.75 5.10 -3.25
CA TRP A 50 12.76 5.97 -3.85
C TRP A 50 13.59 6.66 -2.77
N HIS A 51 14.91 6.57 -2.85
CA HIS A 51 15.80 7.26 -1.93
C HIS A 51 17.14 7.59 -2.60
N ASP A 52 17.62 8.83 -2.41
CA ASP A 52 18.94 9.30 -2.86
C ASP A 52 19.30 8.91 -4.31
N GLY A 53 18.35 9.11 -5.23
CA GLY A 53 18.56 8.90 -6.65
C GLY A 53 18.47 7.45 -7.12
N ALA A 54 18.07 6.51 -6.25
CA ALA A 54 17.96 5.09 -6.54
C ALA A 54 16.62 4.53 -6.08
N LEU A 55 16.26 3.39 -6.68
CA LEU A 55 15.20 2.54 -6.17
C LEU A 55 15.77 1.61 -5.12
N TYR A 56 14.99 1.36 -4.07
CA TYR A 56 15.22 0.28 -3.14
C TYR A 56 14.01 -0.64 -3.19
N GLU A 57 14.29 -1.94 -3.19
CA GLU A 57 13.27 -2.96 -3.38
C GLU A 57 13.48 -4.07 -2.36
N SER A 58 12.38 -4.57 -1.80
CA SER A 58 12.32 -5.83 -1.07
C SER A 58 11.56 -6.84 -1.92
N THR A 59 12.13 -8.04 -2.07
CA THR A 59 11.52 -9.13 -2.83
C THR A 59 11.15 -10.30 -1.94
N GLY A 60 10.02 -10.93 -2.24
CA GLY A 60 9.52 -12.13 -1.59
C GLY A 60 9.97 -13.43 -2.26
N LYS A 61 9.37 -14.54 -1.79
CA LYS A 61 9.69 -15.97 -2.01
C LYS A 61 10.75 -16.53 -1.06
N GLU A 62 10.40 -17.63 -0.40
CA GLU A 62 11.32 -18.40 0.45
C GLU A 62 12.56 -18.82 -0.35
N GLY A 63 13.72 -18.71 0.29
CA GLY A 63 15.03 -18.97 -0.32
C GLY A 63 15.51 -17.93 -1.34
N GLN A 64 14.66 -16.97 -1.74
CA GLN A 64 14.96 -15.99 -2.79
C GLN A 64 14.84 -14.54 -2.32
N SER A 65 14.26 -14.31 -1.14
CA SER A 65 13.99 -12.97 -0.62
C SER A 65 15.27 -12.17 -0.35
N ASP A 66 15.28 -10.90 -0.77
CA ASP A 66 16.37 -9.98 -0.53
C ASP A 66 15.91 -8.52 -0.52
N VAL A 67 16.73 -7.66 0.07
CA VAL A 67 16.63 -6.21 -0.09
C VAL A 67 17.76 -5.76 -1.01
N ARG A 68 17.43 -4.91 -1.97
CA ARG A 68 18.33 -4.46 -3.03
C ARG A 68 18.22 -2.98 -3.30
N ARG A 69 19.31 -2.41 -3.81
CA ARG A 69 19.37 -1.07 -4.39
C ARG A 69 19.54 -1.21 -5.89
N VAL A 70 18.73 -0.48 -6.65
CA VAL A 70 18.61 -0.61 -8.10
C VAL A 70 18.73 0.76 -8.77
N THR A 71 19.47 0.82 -9.87
CA THR A 71 19.53 2.03 -10.72
C THR A 71 18.29 2.12 -11.59
N LEU A 72 17.69 3.32 -11.66
CA LEU A 72 16.45 3.55 -12.39
C LEU A 72 16.57 3.25 -13.90
N LEU A 73 17.65 3.72 -14.54
CA LEU A 73 17.71 3.76 -16.01
C LEU A 73 17.83 2.38 -16.65
N ASP A 74 18.57 1.46 -16.03
CA ASP A 74 18.93 0.15 -16.59
C ASP A 74 18.46 -1.03 -15.72
N GLY A 75 17.80 -0.78 -14.58
CA GLY A 75 17.33 -1.83 -13.67
C GLY A 75 18.47 -2.61 -12.99
N ARG A 76 19.71 -2.11 -13.04
CA ARG A 76 20.86 -2.84 -12.52
C ARG A 76 20.91 -2.82 -10.99
N ILE A 77 21.08 -3.99 -10.41
CA ILE A 77 21.24 -4.17 -8.96
C ILE A 77 22.65 -3.74 -8.55
N VAL A 78 22.75 -2.65 -7.79
CA VAL A 78 24.04 -2.07 -7.34
C VAL A 78 24.47 -2.57 -5.97
N ALA A 79 23.52 -3.00 -5.15
CA ALA A 79 23.76 -3.63 -3.86
C ALA A 79 22.61 -4.58 -3.55
N ARG A 80 22.89 -5.67 -2.84
CA ARG A 80 21.88 -6.64 -2.38
C ARG A 80 22.26 -7.29 -1.06
N ARG A 81 21.25 -7.64 -0.27
CA ARG A 81 21.36 -8.48 0.93
C ARG A 81 20.20 -9.45 0.97
N ARG A 82 20.53 -10.74 0.99
CA ARG A 82 19.55 -11.78 1.25
C ARG A 82 19.08 -11.69 2.70
N ILE A 83 17.82 -11.96 2.93
CA ILE A 83 17.32 -12.30 4.26
C ILE A 83 17.47 -13.81 4.50
N ASP A 84 17.10 -14.28 5.70
CA ASP A 84 17.15 -15.70 6.02
C ASP A 84 16.34 -16.51 4.99
N PRO A 85 16.88 -17.58 4.38
CA PRO A 85 16.17 -18.41 3.40
C PRO A 85 14.84 -18.99 3.90
N ALA A 86 14.65 -19.16 5.21
CA ALA A 86 13.40 -19.62 5.80
C ALA A 86 12.31 -18.54 5.88
N GLN A 87 12.65 -17.30 5.57
CA GLN A 87 11.74 -16.15 5.66
C GLN A 87 11.26 -15.71 4.29
N PHE A 88 10.05 -15.15 4.27
CA PHE A 88 9.48 -14.48 3.11
C PHE A 88 9.54 -12.97 3.34
N GLY A 89 10.31 -12.26 2.52
CA GLY A 89 10.49 -10.81 2.61
C GLY A 89 9.28 -10.06 2.10
N GLU A 90 8.92 -8.97 2.78
CA GLU A 90 7.71 -8.18 2.50
C GLU A 90 8.04 -6.69 2.34
N GLY A 91 7.15 -5.79 2.71
CA GLY A 91 7.27 -4.34 2.54
C GLY A 91 8.54 -3.73 3.10
N LEU A 92 8.95 -2.64 2.47
CA LEU A 92 10.18 -1.90 2.74
C LEU A 92 9.85 -0.44 2.99
N GLY A 93 10.21 0.07 4.17
CA GLY A 93 10.06 1.47 4.51
C GLY A 93 11.41 2.11 4.84
N LEU A 94 11.50 3.43 4.72
CA LEU A 94 12.67 4.21 5.13
C LEU A 94 12.32 5.04 6.36
N TRP A 95 13.13 4.99 7.40
CA TRP A 95 13.06 5.95 8.50
C TRP A 95 14.40 6.63 8.71
N LYS A 96 14.47 7.91 8.36
CA LYS A 96 15.73 8.68 8.33
C LYS A 96 16.74 8.02 7.39
N ASN A 97 17.80 7.43 7.93
CA ASN A 97 18.89 6.81 7.17
C ASN A 97 18.88 5.28 7.28
N GLU A 98 17.79 4.70 7.76
CA GLU A 98 17.65 3.27 7.98
C GLU A 98 16.46 2.72 7.20
N LEU A 99 16.71 1.67 6.43
CA LEU A 99 15.68 0.88 5.79
C LEU A 99 15.18 -0.18 6.77
N ILE A 100 13.88 -0.42 6.75
CA ILE A 100 13.22 -1.47 7.52
C ILE A 100 12.46 -2.35 6.54
N SER A 101 12.78 -3.64 6.48
CA SER A 101 12.06 -4.62 5.65
C SER A 101 11.31 -5.62 6.52
N LEU A 102 10.04 -5.84 6.22
CA LEU A 102 9.18 -6.78 6.93
C LEU A 102 9.38 -8.21 6.43
N THR A 103 8.80 -9.15 7.18
CA THR A 103 8.60 -10.56 6.81
C THR A 103 7.11 -10.90 6.86
N TRP A 104 6.67 -11.90 6.11
CA TRP A 104 5.23 -12.19 6.04
C TRP A 104 4.67 -12.71 7.37
N HIS A 105 5.07 -13.91 7.81
CA HIS A 105 4.53 -14.56 9.00
C HIS A 105 5.49 -14.63 10.20
N ASP A 106 6.76 -14.29 10.01
CA ASP A 106 7.79 -14.48 11.04
C ASP A 106 7.75 -13.43 12.16
N GLY A 107 7.05 -12.31 11.93
CA GLY A 107 6.99 -11.19 12.87
C GLY A 107 8.36 -10.54 13.07
N ILE A 108 9.23 -10.56 12.06
CA ILE A 108 10.60 -10.01 12.10
C ILE A 108 10.71 -8.84 11.12
N ALA A 109 11.19 -7.71 11.62
CA ALA A 109 11.61 -6.58 10.78
C ALA A 109 13.13 -6.51 10.78
N HIS A 110 13.75 -6.61 9.61
CA HIS A 110 15.18 -6.41 9.44
C HIS A 110 15.49 -4.94 9.24
N ARG A 111 16.62 -4.49 9.78
CA ARG A 111 17.09 -3.11 9.63
C ARG A 111 18.40 -3.05 8.86
N TRP A 112 18.50 -2.04 8.01
CA TRP A 112 19.63 -1.85 7.11
C TRP A 112 20.05 -0.39 7.07
N ASP A 113 21.35 -0.12 7.11
CA ASP A 113 21.88 1.21 6.77
C ASP A 113 21.51 1.53 5.31
N ALA A 114 20.76 2.60 5.06
CA ALA A 114 20.20 2.89 3.74
C ALA A 114 21.28 3.13 2.68
N ARG A 115 22.43 3.67 3.07
CA ARG A 115 23.54 3.98 2.16
C ARG A 115 24.31 2.73 1.73
N THR A 116 24.57 1.82 2.67
CA THR A 116 25.48 0.68 2.49
C THR A 116 24.78 -0.67 2.41
N LEU A 117 23.49 -0.72 2.75
CA LEU A 117 22.70 -1.93 2.88
C LEU A 117 23.34 -2.93 3.85
N LYS A 118 24.09 -2.46 4.86
CA LYS A 118 24.61 -3.33 5.92
C LYS A 118 23.53 -3.55 6.98
N PRO A 119 23.38 -4.78 7.50
CA PRO A 119 22.42 -5.03 8.58
C PRO A 119 22.80 -4.22 9.82
N THR A 120 21.82 -3.56 10.42
CA THR A 120 21.97 -2.77 11.65
C THR A 120 21.25 -3.38 12.84
N GLY A 121 20.38 -4.37 12.61
CA GLY A 121 19.69 -5.12 13.66
C GLY A 121 18.35 -5.67 13.20
N THR A 122 17.55 -6.14 14.15
CA THR A 122 16.18 -6.61 13.91
C THR A 122 15.24 -6.14 15.01
N ASN A 123 13.94 -6.09 14.71
CA ASN A 123 12.87 -5.96 15.69
C ASN A 123 11.84 -7.08 15.50
N ARG A 124 11.04 -7.29 16.54
CA ARG A 124 9.85 -8.13 16.48
C ARG A 124 8.60 -7.27 16.37
N TYR A 125 7.60 -7.74 15.64
CA TYR A 125 6.25 -7.18 15.62
C TYR A 125 5.21 -8.30 15.66
N ALA A 126 3.98 -7.94 16.04
CA ALA A 126 2.84 -8.85 16.03
C ALA A 126 2.04 -8.73 14.72
N GLY A 127 1.45 -9.85 14.30
CA GLY A 127 0.67 -9.98 13.07
C GLY A 127 1.53 -10.18 11.83
N GLU A 128 0.87 -10.15 10.67
CA GLU A 128 1.55 -10.23 9.37
C GLU A 128 2.18 -8.88 8.99
N GLY A 129 3.23 -8.92 8.18
CA GLY A 129 3.79 -7.75 7.49
C GLY A 129 3.50 -7.83 6.01
N TRP A 130 2.83 -6.81 5.44
CA TRP A 130 2.63 -6.67 4.00
C TRP A 130 3.40 -5.42 3.56
N GLY A 131 2.74 -4.28 3.30
CA GLY A 131 3.40 -3.02 2.95
C GLY A 131 3.94 -2.23 4.16
N LEU A 132 4.96 -1.41 3.91
CA LEU A 132 5.53 -0.49 4.91
C LEU A 132 5.94 0.82 4.24
N THR A 133 5.47 1.96 4.75
CA THR A 133 5.97 3.28 4.40
C THR A 133 6.17 4.13 5.66
N SER A 134 6.51 5.40 5.52
CA SER A 134 6.68 6.32 6.65
C SER A 134 6.12 7.70 6.34
N ASP A 135 5.56 8.35 7.35
CA ASP A 135 5.32 9.78 7.32
C ASP A 135 6.36 10.52 8.19
N ARG A 136 6.06 11.74 8.62
CA ARG A 136 6.95 12.52 9.51
C ARG A 136 6.98 12.03 10.96
N ASP A 137 5.98 11.25 11.39
CA ASP A 137 5.73 10.89 12.79
C ASP A 137 6.08 9.42 13.09
N GLY A 138 6.06 8.53 12.08
CA GLY A 138 6.48 7.13 12.25
C GLY A 138 6.31 6.26 11.01
N LEU A 139 6.30 4.95 11.25
CA LEU A 139 6.06 3.94 10.23
C LEU A 139 4.57 3.64 10.10
N ILE A 140 4.14 3.32 8.88
CA ILE A 140 2.76 2.92 8.55
C ILE A 140 2.85 1.57 7.86
N GLN A 141 2.25 0.54 8.47
CA GLN A 141 2.25 -0.83 7.97
C GLN A 141 0.84 -1.27 7.56
N SER A 142 0.74 -2.04 6.49
CA SER A 142 -0.44 -2.86 6.17
C SER A 142 -0.17 -4.33 6.50
N ASP A 143 -1.24 -5.10 6.66
CA ASP A 143 -1.22 -6.53 6.98
C ASP A 143 -2.29 -7.30 6.17
N GLY A 144 -2.74 -6.75 5.04
CA GLY A 144 -3.84 -7.30 4.25
C GLY A 144 -5.25 -7.07 4.83
N SER A 145 -5.37 -6.61 6.08
CA SER A 145 -6.66 -6.25 6.68
C SER A 145 -7.18 -4.90 6.17
N ALA A 146 -8.33 -4.46 6.68
CA ALA A 146 -8.86 -3.12 6.45
C ALA A 146 -8.31 -2.06 7.42
N SER A 147 -7.12 -2.28 7.99
CA SER A 147 -6.48 -1.34 8.91
C SER A 147 -5.04 -1.07 8.53
N LEU A 148 -4.61 0.17 8.74
CA LEU A 148 -3.20 0.55 8.72
C LEU A 148 -2.70 0.70 10.15
N ILE A 149 -1.53 0.12 10.43
CA ILE A 149 -0.90 0.10 11.75
C ILE A 149 0.18 1.17 11.79
N LEU A 150 0.04 2.14 12.69
CA LEU A 150 1.11 3.10 12.94
C LEU A 150 2.04 2.54 13.98
N ARG A 151 3.32 2.45 13.64
CA ARG A 151 4.35 1.85 14.47
C ARG A 151 5.39 2.85 14.91
N ASP A 152 5.90 2.63 16.11
CA ASP A 152 7.12 3.30 16.56
C ASP A 152 8.28 2.90 15.65
N PRO A 153 9.00 3.84 15.04
CA PRO A 153 10.03 3.53 14.06
C PRO A 153 11.28 2.90 14.68
N ARG A 154 11.48 3.00 16.00
CA ARG A 154 12.62 2.40 16.71
C ARG A 154 12.29 1.01 17.26
N THR A 155 11.09 0.83 17.80
CA THR A 155 10.71 -0.40 18.50
C THR A 155 9.77 -1.31 17.70
N LEU A 156 9.13 -0.80 16.65
CA LEU A 156 8.03 -1.42 15.90
C LEU A 156 6.76 -1.68 16.74
N ALA A 157 6.72 -1.16 17.96
CA ALA A 157 5.53 -1.22 18.81
C ALA A 157 4.36 -0.50 18.12
N GLU A 158 3.20 -1.15 18.13
CA GLU A 158 1.98 -0.55 17.63
C GLU A 158 1.59 0.66 18.50
N ARG A 159 1.40 1.80 17.86
CA ARG A 159 0.96 3.05 18.52
C ARG A 159 -0.55 3.23 18.38
N ARG A 160 -1.08 2.98 17.18
CA ARG A 160 -2.51 3.04 16.86
C ARG A 160 -2.82 2.31 15.56
N ARG A 161 -4.11 2.08 15.31
CA ARG A 161 -4.63 1.63 14.01
C ARG A 161 -5.55 2.67 13.40
N ILE A 162 -5.59 2.70 12.07
CA ILE A 162 -6.52 3.50 11.28
C ILE A 162 -7.35 2.51 10.45
N GLY A 163 -8.66 2.50 10.65
CA GLY A 163 -9.57 1.73 9.80
C GLY A 163 -9.71 2.39 8.44
N VAL A 164 -9.44 1.65 7.36
CA VAL A 164 -9.54 2.15 5.99
C VAL A 164 -10.91 1.86 5.43
N THR A 165 -11.55 2.90 4.88
CA THR A 165 -12.90 2.78 4.31
C THR A 165 -13.01 3.41 2.94
N ILE A 166 -13.78 2.76 2.06
CA ILE A 166 -14.23 3.27 0.77
C ILE A 166 -15.76 3.34 0.78
N ASP A 167 -16.32 4.52 0.49
CA ASP A 167 -17.76 4.78 0.59
C ASP A 167 -18.40 4.29 1.90
N GLY A 168 -17.68 4.47 3.02
CA GLY A 168 -18.12 4.08 4.36
C GLY A 168 -17.99 2.58 4.69
N ARG A 169 -17.50 1.76 3.77
CA ARG A 169 -17.29 0.31 3.97
C ARG A 169 -15.80 -0.01 4.17
N PRO A 170 -15.44 -0.97 5.04
CA PRO A 170 -14.05 -1.40 5.19
C PRO A 170 -13.46 -1.88 3.85
N LEU A 171 -12.23 -1.44 3.54
CA LEU A 171 -11.48 -1.89 2.38
C LEU A 171 -10.31 -2.77 2.83
N THR A 172 -10.37 -4.07 2.53
CA THR A 172 -9.32 -5.05 2.84
C THR A 172 -8.30 -5.18 1.71
N GLN A 173 -7.33 -6.09 1.87
CA GLN A 173 -6.29 -6.42 0.89
C GLN A 173 -5.33 -5.25 0.59
N LEU A 174 -5.16 -4.37 1.57
CA LEU A 174 -4.15 -3.32 1.50
C LEU A 174 -2.76 -3.99 1.53
N ASN A 175 -2.01 -3.80 0.47
CA ASN A 175 -0.70 -4.41 0.29
C ASN A 175 0.38 -3.34 0.36
N GLU A 176 1.25 -3.23 -0.65
CA GLU A 176 2.34 -2.26 -0.67
C GLU A 176 1.82 -0.81 -0.50
N LEU A 177 2.60 0.00 0.22
CA LEU A 177 2.23 1.35 0.64
C LEU A 177 3.30 2.36 0.23
N GLU A 178 2.88 3.57 -0.10
CA GLU A 178 3.79 4.72 -0.21
C GLU A 178 3.17 6.03 0.28
N TYR A 179 3.94 6.84 1.02
CA TYR A 179 3.47 8.15 1.49
C TYR A 179 3.79 9.25 0.46
N VAL A 180 2.74 9.74 -0.21
CA VAL A 180 2.84 10.67 -1.34
C VAL A 180 2.11 11.96 -0.99
N ASP A 181 2.88 13.04 -0.80
CA ASP A 181 2.37 14.42 -0.63
C ASP A 181 1.21 14.53 0.39
N GLY A 182 1.36 13.90 1.54
CA GLY A 182 0.37 13.98 2.63
C GLY A 182 -0.73 12.92 2.58
N ALA A 183 -0.70 12.02 1.59
CA ALA A 183 -1.61 10.90 1.47
C ALA A 183 -0.86 9.56 1.51
N ILE A 184 -1.56 8.49 1.87
CA ILE A 184 -1.04 7.13 1.76
C ILE A 184 -1.59 6.55 0.45
N LEU A 185 -0.73 6.14 -0.46
CA LEU A 185 -1.11 5.27 -1.55
C LEU A 185 -0.97 3.83 -1.09
N ALA A 186 -1.92 2.98 -1.48
CA ALA A 186 -1.86 1.55 -1.21
C ALA A 186 -2.25 0.76 -2.46
N ASN A 187 -1.47 -0.27 -2.77
CA ASN A 187 -1.92 -1.36 -3.63
C ASN A 187 -3.11 -2.06 -2.97
N VAL A 188 -4.10 -2.45 -3.78
CA VAL A 188 -5.14 -3.41 -3.35
C VAL A 188 -4.84 -4.73 -4.06
N TRP A 189 -4.42 -5.73 -3.29
CA TRP A 189 -3.92 -7.00 -3.81
C TRP A 189 -4.93 -7.68 -4.75
N GLN A 190 -4.44 -8.36 -5.78
CA GLN A 190 -5.26 -9.01 -6.83
C GLN A 190 -6.13 -8.03 -7.66
N THR A 191 -5.85 -6.73 -7.61
CA THR A 191 -6.54 -5.73 -8.45
C THR A 191 -5.55 -4.91 -9.28
N GLY A 192 -6.07 -4.19 -10.28
CA GLY A 192 -5.32 -3.19 -11.03
C GLY A 192 -5.49 -1.77 -10.48
N TYR A 193 -5.74 -1.61 -9.18
CA TYR A 193 -6.00 -0.32 -8.56
C TYR A 193 -4.99 0.02 -7.47
N LEU A 194 -4.69 1.31 -7.36
CA LEU A 194 -4.22 1.91 -6.10
C LEU A 194 -5.38 2.67 -5.45
N VAL A 195 -5.32 2.84 -4.15
CA VAL A 195 -6.21 3.77 -3.42
C VAL A 195 -5.41 4.86 -2.74
N ARG A 196 -5.94 6.09 -2.77
CA ARG A 196 -5.38 7.24 -2.05
C ARG A 196 -6.13 7.44 -0.74
N ILE A 197 -5.48 7.19 0.39
CA ILE A 197 -6.06 7.17 1.72
C ILE A 197 -5.64 8.44 2.48
N ALA A 198 -6.61 9.11 3.11
CA ALA A 198 -6.34 10.22 4.01
C ALA A 198 -5.78 9.68 5.36
N PRO A 199 -4.54 10.02 5.75
CA PRO A 199 -3.88 9.45 6.95
C PRO A 199 -4.54 9.86 8.27
N GLY A 200 -5.32 10.94 8.29
CA GLY A 200 -6.03 11.38 9.50
C GLY A 200 -7.29 10.55 9.80
N THR A 201 -7.92 9.96 8.78
CA THR A 201 -9.26 9.35 8.91
C THR A 201 -9.36 7.94 8.36
N GLY A 202 -8.41 7.50 7.53
CA GLY A 202 -8.49 6.22 6.80
C GLY A 202 -9.47 6.23 5.63
N ARG A 203 -10.13 7.36 5.34
CA ARG A 203 -11.06 7.44 4.22
C ARG A 203 -10.31 7.44 2.90
N VAL A 204 -10.70 6.56 1.98
CA VAL A 204 -10.25 6.60 0.59
C VAL A 204 -10.81 7.85 -0.07
N THR A 205 -9.93 8.63 -0.70
CA THR A 205 -10.23 9.92 -1.36
C THR A 205 -10.18 9.82 -2.88
N ALA A 206 -9.56 8.78 -3.43
CA ALA A 206 -9.58 8.43 -4.84
C ALA A 206 -9.18 6.98 -5.03
N ILE A 207 -9.66 6.38 -6.11
CA ILE A 207 -9.13 5.17 -6.72
C ILE A 207 -8.28 5.60 -7.93
N ILE A 208 -7.12 5.00 -8.11
CA ILE A 208 -6.23 5.24 -9.25
C ILE A 208 -6.25 3.97 -10.12
N ASP A 209 -6.70 4.10 -11.36
CA ASP A 209 -6.87 2.99 -12.29
C ASP A 209 -5.58 2.70 -13.05
N LEU A 210 -4.92 1.59 -12.70
CA LEU A 210 -3.71 1.09 -13.33
C LEU A 210 -3.97 -0.17 -14.19
N ARG A 211 -5.23 -0.56 -14.40
CA ARG A 211 -5.57 -1.69 -15.26
C ARG A 211 -4.98 -1.58 -16.68
N PRO A 212 -4.86 -0.40 -17.31
CA PRO A 212 -4.16 -0.27 -18.58
C PRO A 212 -2.69 -0.75 -18.53
N LEU A 213 -1.97 -0.50 -17.43
CA LEU A 213 -0.60 -0.99 -17.25
C LEU A 213 -0.58 -2.50 -17.05
N VAL A 214 -1.49 -3.04 -16.25
CA VAL A 214 -1.63 -4.50 -16.06
C VAL A 214 -1.89 -5.21 -17.40
N ALA A 215 -2.76 -4.63 -18.23
CA ALA A 215 -3.05 -5.15 -19.57
C ALA A 215 -1.84 -5.05 -20.52
N GLU A 216 -1.06 -3.97 -20.44
CA GLU A 216 0.18 -3.81 -21.21
C GLU A 216 1.24 -4.86 -20.84
N ILE A 217 1.38 -5.17 -19.55
CA ILE A 217 2.29 -6.22 -19.08
C ILE A 217 1.83 -7.60 -19.57
N GLY A 218 0.53 -7.87 -19.58
CA GLY A 218 -0.04 -9.08 -20.16
C GLY A 218 0.47 -10.37 -19.51
N ALA A 219 0.83 -10.31 -18.22
CA ALA A 219 1.37 -11.46 -17.50
C ALA A 219 0.36 -12.61 -17.44
N ARG A 220 0.87 -13.84 -17.67
CA ARG A 220 0.07 -15.08 -17.59
C ARG A 220 0.14 -15.74 -16.22
N ASP A 221 1.20 -15.46 -15.47
CA ASP A 221 1.35 -15.93 -14.10
C ASP A 221 0.35 -15.17 -13.22
N ARG A 222 -0.47 -15.91 -12.47
CA ARG A 222 -1.48 -15.35 -11.56
C ARG A 222 -0.84 -14.59 -10.38
N ASP A 223 0.41 -14.88 -10.05
CA ASP A 223 1.13 -14.24 -8.96
C ASP A 223 1.88 -12.99 -9.46
N ALA A 224 1.93 -12.75 -10.77
CA ALA A 224 2.55 -11.58 -11.39
C ALA A 224 1.62 -10.35 -11.41
N VAL A 225 1.22 -9.92 -10.21
CA VAL A 225 0.25 -8.83 -9.99
C VAL A 225 0.93 -7.48 -9.76
N LEU A 226 0.18 -6.40 -9.99
CA LEU A 226 0.56 -5.04 -9.60
C LEU A 226 0.89 -4.98 -8.10
N ASN A 227 2.10 -4.54 -7.76
CA ASN A 227 2.58 -4.34 -6.40
C ASN A 227 3.91 -3.55 -6.41
N GLY A 228 4.02 -2.52 -5.58
CA GLY A 228 5.21 -1.66 -5.51
C GLY A 228 4.94 -0.25 -6.00
N ILE A 229 5.15 0.74 -5.12
CA ILE A 229 4.93 2.17 -5.35
C ILE A 229 6.12 2.93 -4.78
N ALA A 230 6.73 3.82 -5.55
CA ALA A 230 7.83 4.64 -5.05
C ALA A 230 7.66 6.11 -5.42
N TRP A 231 8.03 7.00 -4.49
CA TRP A 231 7.85 8.43 -4.65
C TRP A 231 9.16 9.23 -4.58
N ASP A 232 9.53 9.84 -5.70
CA ASP A 232 10.58 10.87 -5.73
C ASP A 232 9.98 12.24 -5.41
N ALA A 233 9.95 12.60 -4.13
CA ALA A 233 9.41 13.88 -3.68
C ALA A 233 10.13 15.10 -4.27
N ALA A 234 11.43 14.99 -4.57
CA ALA A 234 12.24 16.10 -5.07
C ALA A 234 11.87 16.47 -6.52
N LYS A 235 11.58 15.46 -7.35
CA LYS A 235 11.19 15.67 -8.77
C LYS A 235 9.71 15.43 -9.04
N LYS A 236 8.94 15.08 -8.01
CA LYS A 236 7.51 14.75 -8.08
C LYS A 236 7.21 13.61 -9.07
N ARG A 237 7.99 12.53 -8.98
CA ARG A 237 7.84 11.35 -9.85
C ARG A 237 7.28 10.18 -9.07
N LEU A 238 6.22 9.58 -9.59
CA LEU A 238 5.58 8.40 -9.02
C LEU A 238 5.94 7.19 -9.88
N PHE A 239 6.46 6.16 -9.25
CA PHE A 239 6.82 4.90 -9.89
C PHE A 239 5.92 3.77 -9.42
N VAL A 240 5.56 2.89 -10.34
CA VAL A 240 4.78 1.68 -10.05
C VAL A 240 5.34 0.49 -10.83
N THR A 241 5.28 -0.69 -10.24
CA THR A 241 5.69 -1.95 -10.87
C THR A 241 4.75 -3.09 -10.41
N GLY A 242 5.18 -4.33 -10.63
CA GLY A 242 4.51 -5.50 -10.10
C GLY A 242 5.46 -6.66 -9.90
N LYS A 243 4.94 -7.69 -9.24
CA LYS A 243 5.62 -8.95 -9.04
C LYS A 243 5.93 -9.56 -10.40
N LEU A 244 7.19 -9.88 -10.66
CA LEU A 244 7.67 -10.49 -11.90
C LEU A 244 7.44 -9.62 -13.16
N TRP A 245 7.15 -8.33 -12.98
CA TRP A 245 6.97 -7.43 -14.13
C TRP A 245 8.34 -7.12 -14.76
N PRO A 246 8.48 -7.15 -16.10
CA PRO A 246 9.72 -6.74 -16.76
C PRO A 246 9.87 -5.20 -16.84
N THR A 247 8.86 -4.45 -16.40
CA THR A 247 8.77 -3.00 -16.58
C THR A 247 8.36 -2.31 -15.29
N LEU A 248 9.11 -1.26 -14.93
CA LEU A 248 8.71 -0.25 -13.96
C LEU A 248 8.23 0.99 -14.72
N PHE A 249 7.09 1.54 -14.32
CA PHE A 249 6.47 2.69 -14.95
C PHE A 249 6.65 3.93 -14.09
N GLU A 250 7.07 5.04 -14.69
CA GLU A 250 6.81 6.36 -14.14
C GLU A 250 5.45 6.83 -14.64
N ILE A 251 4.58 7.23 -13.71
CA ILE A 251 3.20 7.62 -14.01
C ILE A 251 2.90 9.01 -13.49
N ARG A 252 1.93 9.65 -14.13
CA ARG A 252 1.27 10.86 -13.65
C ARG A 252 -0.20 10.55 -13.44
N ILE A 253 -0.72 10.83 -12.26
CA ILE A 253 -2.16 10.72 -11.98
C ILE A 253 -2.86 11.92 -12.65
N ASN A 254 -3.89 11.64 -13.44
CA ASN A 254 -4.70 12.66 -14.08
C ASN A 254 -5.84 13.06 -13.15
N GLY A 255 -5.71 14.20 -12.48
CA GLY A 255 -6.71 14.72 -11.55
C GLY A 255 -6.24 15.97 -10.85
#